data_AF-A0A1H9EWJ2-F1
#
_entry.id   AF-A0A1H9EWJ2-F1
#
_cell.length_a   1.000
_cell.length_b   1.000
_cell.length_c   1.000
_cell.angle_alpha   90.00
_cell.angle_beta   90.00
_cell.angle_gamma   90.00
#
_symmetry.space_group_name_H-M   'P 1'
#
loop_
_entity.id
_entity.type
_entity.pdbx_description
1 polymer ?
#
loop_
_entity_poly.entity_id
_entity_poly.type
_entity_poly.pdbx_seq_one_letter_code
_entity_poly.pdbx_strand_id
1 'polypeptide(L)'
;MASNNTAGLTESAAALSEAYSQHAGVLRTWLVAYGIGAPALFLSQDKIWEVLAKSGRLPSIGILFLAGVALQVVLAAVNKSVMWACYYGEMKPAYKDTRRYKLADWLSRQYAIDFVLDLISMGGFGIATYQCFVVLSSSVIA
;
A
#
# COMPACT_ATOMS: atom_id res chain seq x y z
N MET A 1 -6.93 34.42 -25.40
CA MET A 1 -7.97 33.66 -24.68
C MET A 1 -7.60 32.19 -24.39
N ALA A 2 -6.69 31.53 -25.13
CA ALA A 2 -6.29 30.14 -24.84
C ALA A 2 -5.41 29.96 -23.58
N SER A 3 -4.64 30.98 -23.17
CA SER A 3 -3.71 30.92 -22.04
C SER A 3 -4.37 30.85 -20.65
N ASN A 4 -5.58 31.40 -20.46
CA ASN A 4 -6.28 31.30 -19.17
C ASN A 4 -6.87 29.91 -18.93
N ASN A 5 -7.24 29.19 -19.99
CA ASN A 5 -7.87 27.87 -19.86
C ASN A 5 -6.84 26.80 -19.50
N THR A 6 -5.62 26.90 -20.04
CA THR A 6 -4.51 25.98 -19.70
C THR A 6 -4.02 26.17 -18.27
N ALA A 7 -3.95 27.42 -17.78
CA ALA A 7 -3.55 27.70 -16.41
C ALA A 7 -4.55 27.11 -15.38
N GLY A 8 -5.86 27.28 -15.62
CA GLY A 8 -6.89 26.70 -14.78
C GLY A 8 -6.91 25.16 -14.80
N LEU A 9 -6.65 24.54 -15.96
CA LEU A 9 -6.52 23.07 -16.06
C LEU A 9 -5.30 22.54 -15.29
N THR A 10 -4.16 23.26 -15.32
CA THR A 10 -2.96 22.85 -14.57
C THR A 10 -3.13 22.99 -13.05
N GLU A 11 -3.85 24.01 -12.60
CA GLU A 11 -4.14 24.22 -11.18
C GLU A 11 -5.10 23.14 -10.65
N SER A 12 -6.12 22.79 -11.43
CA SER A 12 -7.03 21.68 -11.11
C SER A 12 -6.31 20.32 -11.08
N ALA A 13 -5.43 20.05 -12.04
CA ALA A 13 -4.66 18.80 -12.08
C ALA A 13 -3.69 18.67 -10.89
N ALA A 14 -3.03 19.76 -10.51
CA ALA A 14 -2.16 19.79 -9.32
C ALA A 14 -2.95 19.52 -8.04
N ALA A 15 -4.12 20.13 -7.88
CA ALA A 15 -5.00 19.90 -6.74
C ALA A 15 -5.50 18.44 -6.67
N LEU A 16 -5.87 17.84 -7.80
CA LEU A 16 -6.26 16.42 -7.86
C LEU A 16 -5.11 15.47 -7.52
N SER A 17 -3.90 15.77 -7.98
CA SER A 17 -2.70 14.98 -7.67
C SER A 17 -2.35 15.04 -6.17
N GLU A 18 -2.47 16.21 -5.55
CA GLU A 18 -2.24 16.39 -4.13
C GLU A 18 -3.28 15.61 -3.30
N ALA A 19 -4.56 15.74 -3.63
CA ALA A 19 -5.63 15.00 -2.98
C ALA A 19 -5.42 13.47 -3.09
N TYR A 20 -5.04 12.99 -4.28
CA TYR A 20 -4.71 11.58 -4.48
C TYR A 20 -3.53 11.14 -3.59
N SER A 21 -2.44 11.90 -3.55
CA SER A 21 -1.25 11.59 -2.75
C SER A 21 -1.60 11.46 -1.26
N GLN A 22 -2.42 12.36 -0.74
CA GLN A 22 -2.89 12.32 0.65
C GLN A 22 -3.75 11.08 0.91
N HIS A 23 -4.72 10.78 0.05
CA HIS A 23 -5.57 9.60 0.20
C HIS A 23 -4.80 8.28 0.06
N ALA A 24 -3.84 8.19 -0.87
CA ALA A 24 -2.98 7.02 -1.03
C ALA A 24 -2.10 6.80 0.21
N GLY A 25 -1.58 7.89 0.80
CA GLY A 25 -0.87 7.84 2.07
C GLY A 25 -1.74 7.28 3.20
N VAL A 26 -2.96 7.79 3.35
CA VAL A 26 -3.91 7.33 4.36
C VAL A 26 -4.28 5.86 4.15
N LEU A 27 -4.65 5.46 2.93
CA LEU A 27 -5.01 4.09 2.59
C LEU A 27 -3.91 3.10 2.97
N ARG A 28 -2.66 3.42 2.64
CA ARG A 28 -1.49 2.60 3.00
C ARG A 28 -1.34 2.41 4.51
N THR A 29 -1.55 3.47 5.29
CA THR A 29 -1.55 3.37 6.76
C THR A 29 -2.64 2.42 7.24
N TRP A 30 -3.85 2.50 6.68
CA TRP A 30 -4.94 1.57 6.99
C TRP A 30 -4.59 0.12 6.62
N LEU A 31 -3.99 -0.10 5.44
CA LEU A 31 -3.59 -1.43 4.99
C LEU A 31 -2.52 -2.04 5.91
N VAL A 32 -1.49 -1.28 6.31
CA VAL A 32 -0.47 -1.77 7.25
C VAL A 32 -1.08 -2.04 8.63
N ALA A 33 -1.90 -1.13 9.15
CA ALA A 33 -2.55 -1.29 10.45
C ALA A 33 -3.45 -2.53 10.47
N TYR A 34 -4.26 -2.72 9.43
CA TYR A 34 -5.10 -3.91 9.29
C TYR A 34 -4.26 -5.19 9.15
N GLY A 35 -3.25 -5.17 8.28
CA GLY A 35 -2.43 -6.33 7.98
C GLY A 35 -1.59 -6.84 9.16
N ILE A 36 -1.29 -5.98 10.14
CA ILE A 36 -0.65 -6.36 11.41
C ILE A 36 -1.71 -6.65 12.48
N GLY A 37 -2.74 -5.80 12.58
CA GLY A 37 -3.75 -5.87 13.64
C GLY A 37 -4.61 -7.12 13.56
N ALA A 38 -5.04 -7.55 12.37
CA ALA A 38 -5.85 -8.75 12.22
C ALA A 38 -5.10 -10.03 12.66
N PRO A 39 -3.87 -10.31 12.20
CA PRO A 39 -3.06 -11.41 12.75
C PRO A 39 -2.83 -11.31 14.26
N ALA A 40 -2.52 -10.12 14.78
CA ALA A 40 -2.31 -9.93 16.21
C ALA A 40 -3.58 -10.26 17.04
N LEU A 41 -4.76 -9.92 16.51
CA LEU A 41 -6.04 -10.31 17.12
C LEU A 41 -6.23 -11.83 17.10
N PHE A 42 -5.94 -12.51 16.00
CA PHE A 42 -6.07 -13.98 15.93
C PHE A 42 -5.08 -14.71 16.83
N LEU A 43 -3.86 -14.17 16.97
CA LEU A 43 -2.81 -14.71 17.84
C LEU A 43 -3.08 -14.50 19.33
N SER A 44 -3.86 -13.47 19.69
CA SER A 44 -4.19 -13.19 21.10
C SER A 44 -5.35 -14.01 21.65
N GLN A 45 -5.99 -14.85 20.81
CA GLN A 45 -7.15 -15.65 21.15
C GLN A 45 -6.81 -17.13 21.02
N ASP A 46 -6.48 -17.80 22.13
CA ASP A 46 -6.03 -19.21 22.14
C ASP A 46 -6.99 -20.14 21.39
N LYS A 47 -8.30 -19.95 21.56
CA LYS A 47 -9.34 -20.74 20.86
C LYS A 47 -9.29 -20.57 19.34
N ILE A 48 -9.12 -19.33 18.87
CA ILE A 48 -9.04 -19.03 17.44
C ILE A 48 -7.75 -19.60 16.87
N TRP A 49 -6.64 -19.40 17.58
CA TRP A 49 -5.33 -19.91 17.20
C TRP A 49 -5.33 -21.42 17.05
N GLU A 50 -5.85 -22.17 18.03
CA GLU A 50 -5.91 -23.63 17.98
C GLU A 50 -6.72 -24.15 16.78
N VAL A 51 -7.87 -23.53 16.50
CA VAL A 51 -8.72 -23.89 15.36
C VAL A 51 -7.98 -23.62 14.04
N LEU A 52 -7.38 -22.43 13.90
CA LEU A 52 -6.61 -22.07 12.71
C LEU A 52 -5.39 -22.98 12.51
N ALA A 53 -4.66 -23.30 13.58
CA ALA A 53 -3.51 -24.19 13.54
C ALA A 53 -3.88 -25.61 13.09
N LYS A 54 -5.01 -26.14 13.58
CA LYS A 54 -5.53 -27.46 13.17
C LYS A 54 -6.05 -27.49 11.73
N SER A 55 -6.45 -26.35 11.17
CA SER A 55 -7.01 -26.27 9.81
C SER A 55 -5.99 -26.48 8.68
N GLY A 56 -4.68 -26.39 8.96
CA GLY A 56 -3.62 -26.45 7.95
C GLY A 56 -3.51 -25.20 7.05
N ARG A 57 -4.43 -24.23 7.16
CA ARG A 57 -4.44 -22.99 6.34
C ARG A 57 -3.62 -21.85 6.93
N LEU A 58 -3.19 -21.99 8.17
CA LEU A 58 -2.48 -20.95 8.92
C LEU A 58 -1.23 -20.39 8.19
N PRO A 59 -0.36 -21.20 7.55
CA PRO A 59 0.77 -20.65 6.79
C PRO A 59 0.33 -19.77 5.62
N SER A 60 -0.74 -20.15 4.89
CA SER A 60 -1.26 -19.35 3.77
C SER A 60 -1.80 -18.01 4.25
N ILE A 61 -2.58 -18.00 5.33
CA ILE A 61 -3.12 -16.80 5.97
C ILE A 61 -1.98 -15.87 6.41
N GLY A 62 -0.98 -16.42 7.12
CA GLY A 62 0.18 -15.68 7.58
C GLY A 62 0.98 -15.07 6.45
N ILE A 63 1.25 -15.83 5.37
CA ILE A 63 1.97 -15.33 4.19
C ILE A 63 1.20 -14.20 3.51
N LEU A 64 -0.12 -14.33 3.33
CA LEU A 64 -0.93 -13.29 2.69
C LEU A 64 -0.90 -11.97 3.46
N PHE A 65 -1.03 -12.02 4.80
CA PHE A 65 -0.92 -10.83 5.63
C PHE A 65 0.51 -10.24 5.64
N LEU A 66 1.53 -11.06 5.86
CA LEU A 66 2.91 -10.59 5.93
C LEU A 66 3.41 -10.03 4.59
N ALA A 67 3.11 -10.71 3.47
CA ALA A 67 3.49 -10.25 2.15
C ALA A 67 2.78 -8.94 1.80
N GLY A 68 1.48 -8.82 2.10
CA GLY A 68 0.74 -7.58 1.87
C GLY A 68 1.29 -6.40 2.69
N VAL A 69 1.64 -6.61 3.97
CA VAL A 69 2.26 -5.57 4.82
C VAL A 69 3.67 -5.21 4.32
N ALA A 70 4.50 -6.21 4.01
CA ALA A 70 5.84 -5.98 3.50
C ALA A 70 5.83 -5.17 2.21
N LEU A 71 4.89 -5.48 1.30
CA LEU A 71 4.70 -4.73 0.07
C LEU A 71 4.36 -3.26 0.33
N GLN A 72 3.47 -2.98 1.28
CA GLN A 72 3.08 -1.62 1.66
C GLN A 72 4.24 -0.83 2.30
N VAL A 73 5.06 -1.48 3.13
CA VAL A 73 6.25 -0.85 3.73
C VAL A 73 7.30 -0.52 2.67
N VAL A 74 7.55 -1.45 1.74
CA VAL A 74 8.47 -1.22 0.60
C VAL A 74 7.96 -0.06 -0.26
N LEU A 75 6.67 -0.03 -0.58
CA LEU A 75 6.05 1.05 -1.36
C LEU A 75 6.21 2.41 -0.68
N ALA A 76 5.96 2.51 0.63
CA ALA A 76 6.17 3.73 1.40
C ALA A 76 7.63 4.21 1.35
N ALA A 77 8.59 3.28 1.48
CA ALA A 77 10.01 3.59 1.44
C ALA A 77 10.47 4.08 0.06
N VAL A 78 9.98 3.45 -1.01
CA VAL A 78 10.23 3.87 -2.39
C VAL A 78 9.67 5.26 -2.63
N ASN A 79 8.40 5.49 -2.29
CA ASN A 79 7.75 6.80 -2.48
C ASN A 79 8.48 7.92 -1.73
N LYS A 80 8.86 7.67 -0.48
CA LYS A 80 9.64 8.64 0.30
C LYS A 80 10.99 8.95 -0.37
N SER A 81 11.68 7.94 -0.87
CA SER A 81 12.99 8.09 -1.53
C SER A 81 12.89 8.85 -2.85
N VAL A 82 11.86 8.54 -3.65
CA VAL A 82 11.56 9.19 -4.93
C VAL A 82 11.23 10.67 -4.72
N MET A 83 10.34 10.98 -3.78
CA MET A 83 9.98 12.37 -3.45
C MET A 83 11.17 13.16 -2.94
N TRP A 84 12.02 12.55 -2.09
CA TRP A 84 13.24 13.20 -1.61
C TRP A 84 14.21 13.51 -2.76
N ALA A 85 14.41 12.58 -3.70
CA ALA A 85 15.29 12.79 -4.84
C ALA A 85 14.76 13.91 -5.77
N CYS A 86 13.45 13.97 -6.00
CA CYS A 86 12.81 15.03 -6.78
C CYS A 86 12.99 16.39 -6.09
N TYR A 87 12.66 16.48 -4.79
CA TYR A 87 12.83 17.69 -3.98
C TYR A 87 14.28 18.18 -3.95
N TYR A 88 15.25 17.27 -3.77
CA TYR A 88 16.66 17.63 -3.77
C TYR A 88 17.12 18.15 -5.15
N GLY A 89 16.58 17.60 -6.24
CA GLY A 89 16.82 18.10 -7.59
C GLY A 89 16.29 19.51 -7.83
N GLU A 90 15.14 19.86 -7.24
CA GLU A 90 14.63 21.24 -7.27
C GLU A 90 15.52 22.21 -6.49
N MET A 91 16.09 21.78 -5.36
CA MET A 91 17.01 22.59 -4.55
C MET A 91 18.41 22.72 -5.17
N LYS A 92 18.85 21.74 -5.96
CA LYS A 92 20.16 21.72 -6.61
C LYS A 92 20.03 21.31 -8.08
N PRO A 93 19.94 22.28 -9.01
CA PRO A 93 19.72 22.00 -10.44
C PRO A 93 20.73 21.02 -11.05
N ALA A 94 22.00 21.08 -10.64
CA ALA A 94 23.05 20.16 -11.10
C ALA A 94 22.76 18.67 -10.77
N TYR A 95 21.90 18.39 -9.79
CA TYR A 95 21.49 17.02 -9.44
C TYR A 95 20.48 16.44 -10.43
N LYS A 96 19.75 17.28 -11.18
CA LYS A 96 18.72 16.84 -12.15
C LYS A 96 19.30 16.02 -13.30
N ASP A 97 20.58 16.20 -13.62
CA ASP A 97 21.25 15.44 -14.67
C ASP A 97 21.67 14.03 -14.25
N THR A 98 21.61 13.72 -12.94
CA THR A 98 22.02 12.41 -12.42
C THR A 98 21.02 11.31 -12.78
N ARG A 99 21.54 10.07 -12.97
CA ARG A 99 20.70 8.89 -13.22
C ARG A 99 19.69 8.63 -12.09
N ARG A 100 20.06 8.95 -10.84
CA ARG A 100 19.19 8.78 -9.67
C ARG A 100 17.97 9.70 -9.72
N TYR A 101 18.17 10.98 -10.07
CA TYR A 101 17.06 11.91 -10.26
C TYR A 101 16.15 11.47 -11.42
N LYS A 102 16.72 11.08 -12.56
CA LYS A 102 15.93 10.63 -13.73
C LYS A 102 15.10 9.39 -13.43
N LEU A 103 15.64 8.43 -12.68
CA LEU A 103 14.88 7.27 -12.22
C LEU A 103 13.77 7.66 -11.25
N ALA A 104 14.04 8.57 -10.30
CA ALA A 104 13.04 9.06 -9.37
C ALA A 104 11.92 9.85 -10.07
N ASP A 105 12.25 10.75 -11.00
CA ASP A 105 11.26 11.49 -11.80
C ASP A 105 10.46 10.57 -12.73
N TRP A 106 11.05 9.48 -13.21
CA TRP A 106 10.30 8.47 -13.95
C TRP A 106 9.32 7.72 -13.03
N LEU A 107 9.80 7.25 -11.87
CA LEU A 107 8.98 6.54 -10.89
C LEU A 107 7.85 7.40 -10.32
N SER A 108 8.09 8.69 -10.08
CA SER A 108 7.08 9.61 -9.54
C SER A 108 5.86 9.77 -10.44
N ARG A 109 6.01 9.47 -11.74
CA ARG A 109 4.93 9.52 -12.73
C ARG A 109 4.15 8.21 -12.85
N GLN A 110 4.60 7.14 -12.21
CA GLN A 110 4.01 5.80 -12.31
C GLN A 110 3.00 5.49 -11.19
N TYR A 111 2.02 6.38 -10.96
CA TYR A 111 0.97 6.21 -9.94
C TYR A 111 0.16 4.91 -10.08
N ALA A 112 0.11 4.34 -11.28
CA ALA A 112 -0.54 3.06 -11.52
C ALA A 112 0.11 1.92 -10.74
N ILE A 113 1.42 1.97 -10.49
CA ILE A 113 2.13 0.94 -9.72
C ILE A 113 1.61 0.94 -8.29
N ASP A 114 1.59 2.11 -7.64
CA ASP A 114 1.07 2.27 -6.27
C ASP A 114 -0.35 1.73 -6.15
N PHE A 115 -1.23 2.15 -7.06
CA PHE A 115 -2.62 1.72 -7.08
C PHE A 115 -2.76 0.19 -7.22
N VAL A 116 -2.01 -0.43 -8.14
CA VAL A 116 -2.06 -1.89 -8.34
C VAL A 116 -1.55 -2.63 -7.11
N LEU A 117 -0.47 -2.16 -6.48
CA LEU A 117 0.06 -2.78 -5.27
C LEU A 117 -0.90 -2.64 -4.08
N ASP A 118 -1.61 -1.51 -3.95
CA ASP A 118 -2.66 -1.33 -2.96
C ASP A 118 -3.83 -2.30 -3.19
N LEU A 119 -4.26 -2.49 -4.44
CA LEU A 119 -5.29 -3.48 -4.79
C LEU A 119 -4.83 -4.91 -4.49
N ILE A 120 -3.58 -5.26 -4.79
CA ILE A 120 -3.03 -6.59 -4.50
C ILE A 120 -2.98 -6.85 -2.99
N SER A 121 -2.48 -5.89 -2.21
CA SER A 121 -2.45 -6.01 -0.74
C SER A 121 -3.87 -6.16 -0.17
N MET A 122 -4.81 -5.32 -0.63
CA MET A 122 -6.20 -5.38 -0.20
C MET A 122 -6.87 -6.71 -0.56
N GLY A 123 -6.65 -7.22 -1.79
CA GLY A 123 -7.13 -8.52 -2.21
C GLY A 123 -6.53 -9.67 -1.39
N GLY A 124 -5.22 -9.62 -1.14
CA GLY A 124 -4.52 -10.61 -0.30
C GLY A 124 -5.06 -10.66 1.13
N PHE A 125 -5.28 -9.50 1.73
CA PHE A 125 -5.90 -9.38 3.05
C PHE A 125 -7.34 -9.88 3.06
N GLY A 126 -8.14 -9.55 2.04
CA GLY A 126 -9.50 -10.05 1.89
C GLY A 126 -9.56 -11.58 1.81
N ILE A 127 -8.67 -12.18 1.02
CA ILE A 127 -8.56 -13.65 0.91
C ILE A 127 -8.14 -14.27 2.24
N ALA A 128 -7.16 -13.69 2.94
CA ALA A 128 -6.70 -14.19 4.23
C ALA A 128 -7.83 -14.15 5.28
N THR A 129 -8.56 -13.04 5.34
CA THR A 129 -9.71 -12.87 6.24
C THR A 129 -10.84 -13.84 5.89
N TYR A 130 -11.13 -14.05 4.60
CA TYR A 130 -12.11 -15.04 4.17
C TYR A 130 -11.69 -16.46 4.57
N GLN A 131 -10.41 -16.82 4.43
CA GLN A 131 -9.92 -18.12 4.89
C GLN A 131 -10.09 -18.30 6.39
N CYS A 132 -9.77 -17.27 7.21
CA CYS A 132 -10.03 -17.29 8.65
C CYS A 132 -11.52 -17.54 8.93
N PHE A 133 -12.39 -16.79 8.26
CA PHE A 133 -13.84 -16.90 8.44
C PHE A 133 -14.35 -18.31 8.13
N VAL A 134 -13.97 -18.89 6.99
CA VAL A 134 -14.37 -20.24 6.58
C VAL A 134 -13.92 -21.30 7.59
N VAL A 135 -12.70 -21.19 8.11
CA VAL A 135 -12.18 -22.12 9.11
C VAL A 135 -12.97 -22.00 10.42
N LEU A 136 -13.21 -20.79 10.89
CA LEU A 136 -13.96 -20.54 12.12
C LEU A 136 -15.42 -20.97 12.00
N SER A 137 -16.11 -20.65 10.90
CA SER A 137 -17.50 -21.06 10.70
C SER A 137 -17.66 -22.57 10.63
N SER A 138 -16.70 -23.27 10.02
CA SER A 138 -16.72 -24.74 9.95
C SER A 138 -16.49 -25.39 11.32
N SER A 139 -15.69 -24.76 12.19
CA SER A 139 -15.43 -25.26 13.55
C SER A 139 -16.57 -25.02 14.55
N VAL A 140 -17.49 -24.09 14.27
CA VAL A 140 -18.68 -23.84 15.10
C VAL A 140 -19.79 -24.84 14.80
N ILE A 141 -19.81 -25.40 13.58
CA ILE A 141 -20.81 -26.37 13.13
C ILE A 141 -20.40 -27.82 13.44
N ALA A 142 -19.11 -28.06 13.75
CA ALA A 142 -18.55 -29.35 14.13
C ALA A 142 -18.50 -29.54 15.65
#